data_AF-A0A0Q7DH75-F1
#
_entry.id   AF-A0A0Q7DH75-F1
#
_cell.length_a   1.000
_cell.length_b   1.000
_cell.length_c   1.000
_cell.angle_alpha   90.00
_cell.angle_beta   90.00
_cell.angle_gamma   90.00
#
_symmetry.space_group_name_H-M   'P 1'
#
loop_
_entity.id
_entity.type
_entity.pdbx_description
1 polymer ?
#
loop_
_entity_poly.entity_id
_entity_poly.type
_entity_poly.pdbx_seq_one_letter_code
_entity_poly.pdbx_strand_id
1 'polypeptide(L)' 'MTGCAYIDDVVGTSGWYGLFATRGVENARGELLNRAQAAGATHVVWSAPSLTYGSTSVVGKAYRCN' A
#
# COMPACT_ATOMS: atom_id res chain seq x y z
N MET A 1 -21.23 16.13 -6.77
CA MET A 1 -20.98 14.78 -6.25
C MET A 1 -19.51 14.67 -5.94
N THR A 2 -19.14 14.66 -4.67
CA THR A 2 -17.80 14.33 -4.18
C THR A 2 -17.66 12.81 -4.24
N GLY A 3 -17.29 12.31 -5.43
CA GLY A 3 -17.12 10.89 -5.70
C GLY A 3 -15.63 10.53 -5.74
N CYS A 4 -15.26 9.39 -5.16
CA CYS A 4 -13.94 8.82 -5.30
C CYS A 4 -13.90 7.93 -6.54
N ALA A 5 -13.07 8.27 -7.52
CA ALA A 5 -12.82 7.43 -8.67
C ALA A 5 -11.71 6.42 -8.35
N TYR A 6 -11.95 5.13 -8.60
CA TYR A 6 -10.89 4.14 -8.58
C TYR A 6 -9.88 4.44 -9.69
N ILE A 7 -8.59 4.30 -9.39
CA ILE A 7 -7.50 4.54 -10.34
C ILE A 7 -6.79 3.22 -10.67
N ASP A 8 -6.26 2.57 -9.65
CA ASP A 8 -5.39 1.40 -9.83
C ASP A 8 -5.30 0.54 -8.56
N ASP A 9 -4.83 -0.70 -8.73
CA ASP A 9 -4.41 -1.57 -7.63
C ASP A 9 -2.91 -1.35 -7.37
N VAL A 10 -2.59 -0.94 -6.14
CA VAL A 10 -1.23 -0.65 -5.71
C VAL A 10 -0.72 -1.70 -4.73
N VAL A 11 0.54 -2.07 -4.89
CA VAL A 11 1.23 -3.03 -4.02
C VAL A 11 2.52 -2.40 -3.53
N GLY A 12 2.75 -2.47 -2.23
CA GLY A 12 4.03 -2.11 -1.63
C GLY A 12 4.67 -3.33 -0.98
N THR A 13 5.98 -3.43 -1.10
CA THR A 13 6.76 -4.57 -0.61
C THR A 13 7.91 -4.14 0.27
N SER A 14 8.38 -5.03 1.13
CA SER A 14 9.54 -4.81 2.00
C SER A 14 10.27 -6.12 2.25
N GLY A 15 11.59 -6.08 2.17
CA GLY A 15 12.46 -7.22 2.49
C GLY A 15 12.61 -7.48 3.99
N TRP A 16 12.00 -6.67 4.86
CA TRP A 16 12.01 -6.89 6.30
C TRP A 16 10.87 -7.82 6.70
N TYR A 17 11.19 -8.92 7.39
CA TYR A 17 10.24 -9.96 7.80
C TYR A 17 10.58 -10.52 9.20
N GLY A 18 9.78 -11.47 9.71
CA GLY A 18 10.02 -12.13 11.00
C GLY A 18 9.92 -11.17 12.18
N LEU A 19 10.95 -11.10 13.03
CA LEU A 19 11.02 -10.18 14.18
C LEU A 19 10.93 -8.70 13.78
N PHE A 20 11.25 -8.38 12.53
CA PHE A 20 11.17 -7.03 11.98
C PHE A 20 9.92 -6.78 11.12
N ALA A 21 8.94 -7.69 11.17
CA ALA A 21 7.70 -7.58 10.39
C ALA A 21 7.01 -6.22 10.57
N THR A 22 6.98 -5.67 11.79
CA THR A 22 6.39 -4.35 12.05
C THR A 22 7.03 -3.25 11.20
N ARG A 23 8.36 -3.21 11.13
CA ARG A 23 9.09 -2.26 10.28
C ARG A 23 8.91 -2.60 8.79
N GLY A 24 8.79 -3.88 8.48
CA GLY A 24 8.43 -4.36 7.14
C GLY A 24 7.10 -3.81 6.65
N VAL A 25 6.06 -3.82 7.50
CA VAL A 25 4.74 -3.29 7.19
C VAL A 25 4.80 -1.77 6.97
N GLU A 26 5.51 -1.04 7.83
CA GLU A 26 5.67 0.41 7.67
C GLU A 26 6.33 0.78 6.34
N ASN A 27 7.42 0.08 5.99
CA ASN A 27 8.13 0.30 4.73
C ASN A 27 7.26 -0.07 3.52
N ALA A 28 6.60 -1.24 3.57
CA ALA A 28 5.69 -1.69 2.52
C ALA A 28 4.52 -0.71 2.33
N ARG A 29 3.98 -0.16 3.43
CA ARG A 29 2.93 0.87 3.37
C ARG A 29 3.45 2.18 2.78
N GLY A 30 4.66 2.61 3.13
CA GLY A 30 5.30 3.78 2.54
C GLY A 30 5.51 3.64 1.03
N GLU A 31 5.95 2.47 0.57
CA GLU A 31 6.08 2.16 -0.86
C GLU A 31 4.72 2.18 -1.58
N LEU A 32 3.70 1.55 -0.98
CA LEU A 32 2.34 1.54 -1.52
C LEU A 32 1.77 2.95 -1.67
N LEU A 33 1.97 3.82 -0.68
CA LEU A 33 1.52 5.22 -0.71
C LEU A 33 2.27 6.03 -1.79
N ASN A 34 3.58 5.85 -1.91
CA ASN A 34 4.37 6.51 -2.97
C ASN A 34 3.87 6.13 -4.36
N ARG A 35 3.59 4.85 -4.60
CA ARG A 35 3.02 4.37 -5.87
C ARG A 35 1.64 4.96 -6.13
N ALA A 36 0.79 5.00 -5.11
CA ALA A 36 -0.53 5.60 -5.23
C ALA A 36 -0.47 7.11 -5.55
N GLN A 37 0.43 7.85 -4.90
CA GLN A 37 0.65 9.27 -5.23
C GLN A 37 1.18 9.45 -6.65
N ALA A 38 2.12 8.61 -7.09
CA ALA A 38 2.62 8.63 -8.46
C ALA A 38 1.51 8.34 -9.50
N ALA A 39 0.53 7.51 -9.14
CA ALA A 39 -0.68 7.26 -9.94
C ALA A 39 -1.72 8.39 -9.87
N GLY A 40 -1.48 9.46 -9.10
CA GLY A 40 -2.41 10.58 -8.94
C GLY A 40 -3.57 10.30 -7.98
N ALA A 41 -3.44 9.29 -7.11
CA ALA A 41 -4.42 9.01 -6.08
C ALA A 41 -4.28 9.95 -4.89
N THR A 42 -5.42 10.29 -4.30
CA THR A 42 -5.51 11.09 -3.06
C THR A 42 -5.85 10.22 -1.86
N HIS A 43 -6.47 9.06 -2.10
CA HIS A 43 -6.90 8.13 -1.07
C HIS A 43 -6.48 6.71 -1.45
N VAL A 44 -6.15 5.90 -0.45
CA VAL A 44 -5.81 4.49 -0.65
C VAL A 44 -6.48 3.65 0.42
N VAL A 45 -7.12 2.58 0.01
CA VAL A 45 -7.72 1.58 0.89
C VAL A 45 -6.92 0.30 0.74
N TRP A 46 -6.12 -0.05 1.73
CA TRP A 46 -5.31 -1.27 1.71
C TRP A 46 -5.84 -2.34 2.67
N SER A 47 -5.58 -3.59 2.31
CA SER A 47 -5.92 -4.76 3.12
C SER A 47 -4.89 -4.99 4.23
N ALA A 48 -5.15 -5.96 5.09
CA ALA A 48 -4.19 -6.39 6.10
C ALA A 48 -2.84 -6.78 5.45
N PRO A 49 -1.71 -6.43 6.07
CA PRO A 49 -0.39 -6.80 5.56
C PRO A 49 -0.23 -8.32 5.48
N SER A 50 0.33 -8.82 4.37
CA SER A 50 0.77 -10.20 4.24
C SER A 50 2.22 -10.32 4.72
N LEU A 51 2.39 -11.15 5.75
CA LEU A 51 3.68 -11.45 6.38
C LEU A 51 4.16 -12.82 5.89
N THR A 52 4.72 -12.86 4.69
CA THR A 52 5.27 -14.08 4.10
C THR A 52 6.72 -14.30 4.53
N TYR A 53 7.18 -15.55 4.47
CA TYR A 53 8.59 -15.85 4.75
C TYR A 53 9.47 -15.17 3.69
N GLY A 54 10.39 -14.32 4.13
CA GLY A 54 11.30 -13.57 3.25
C GLY A 54 10.79 -12.21 2.75
N SER A 55 9.52 -11.83 2.97
CA SER A 55 9.01 -10.50 2.59
C SER A 55 7.70 -10.12 3.28
N THR A 56 7.56 -8.82 3.54
CA THR A 56 6.30 -8.21 3.96
C THR A 56 5.69 -7.44 2.80
N SER A 57 4.41 -7.61 2.54
CA SER A 57 3.72 -6.87 1.49
C SER A 57 2.36 -6.34 1.94
N VAL A 58 1.94 -5.24 1.34
CA VAL A 58 0.62 -4.65 1.54
C VAL A 58 0.03 -4.39 0.16
N VAL A 59 -1.22 -4.82 -0.03
CA VAL A 59 -1.98 -4.59 -1.25
C VAL A 59 -3.12 -3.63 -0.97
N GLY A 60 -3.44 -2.75 -1.93
CA GLY A 60 -4.53 -1.80 -1.76
C GLY A 60 -5.04 -1.23 -3.07
N LYS A 61 -6.18 -0.56 -2.96
CA LYS A 61 -6.85 0.12 -4.07
C LYS A 61 -6.66 1.62 -3.93
N ALA A 62 -6.20 2.24 -5.00
CA ALA A 62 -5.94 3.67 -5.07
C ALA A 62 -7.15 4.40 -5.67
N TYR A 63 -7.51 5.53 -5.08
CA TYR A 63 -8.67 6.33 -5.44
C TYR A 63 -8.31 7.82 -5.54
N ARG A 64 -8.94 8.52 -6.47
CA ARG A 64 -8.92 9.98 -6.57
C ARG A 64 -10.28 10.52 -6.17
N CYS A 65 -10.35 11.09 -5.00
CA CYS A 65 -11.48 11.88 -4.54
C CYS A 65 -11.18 13.36 -4.81
N ASN A 66 -12.14 14.08 -5.39
CA ASN A 66 -12.16 15.53 -5.54
C ASN A 66 -13.28 16.12 -4.68
#